data_AF-A0A8D2C1Y1-F1
#
_entry.id   AF-A0A8D2C1Y1-F1
#
_cell.length_a   1.000
_cell.length_b   1.000
_cell.length_c   1.000
_cell.angle_alpha   90.00
_cell.angle_beta   90.00
_cell.angle_gamma   90.00
#
_symmetry.space_group_name_H-M   'P 1'
#
loop_
_entity.id
_entity.type
_entity.pdbx_description
1 polymer ?
#
loop_
_entity_poly.entity_id
_entity_poly.type
_entity_poly.pdbx_seq_one_letter_code
_entity_poly.pdbx_strand_id
1 'polypeptide(L)'
;MKILLLSLVLGLACAQEPQTEQDPTQGSRISGKWKTLYVAASNREKTSENGPFHAYMHWIHFENGNNKIFFKFFVKVKGKCTEISAKRRKVAPNVYEDAGKNELHFVHVSKNALILYNINVDKDKKTISTELNSRGDKAEEQDFKKFKEVMRQKGIPEENVMNVPETDDCPMQ
;
A
#
# COMPACT_ATOMS: atom_id res chain seq x y z
N MET A 1 60.27 -2.92 -23.29
CA MET A 1 59.53 -2.71 -22.02
C MET A 1 58.06 -2.57 -22.36
N LYS A 2 57.21 -3.39 -21.74
CA LYS A 2 55.75 -3.42 -21.87
C LYS A 2 55.15 -2.15 -21.26
N ILE A 3 54.20 -1.51 -21.94
CA ILE A 3 53.10 -0.84 -21.23
C ILE A 3 51.81 -1.21 -21.98
N LEU A 4 51.09 -2.16 -21.41
CA LEU A 4 49.70 -2.46 -21.76
C LEU A 4 48.84 -1.27 -21.31
N LEU A 5 48.11 -0.66 -22.24
CA LEU A 5 46.99 0.22 -21.89
C LEU A 5 45.74 -0.66 -21.79
N LEU A 6 45.43 -1.10 -20.57
CA LEU A 6 44.15 -1.75 -20.26
C LEU A 6 43.02 -0.73 -20.35
N SER A 7 42.16 -0.90 -21.35
CA SER A 7 40.84 -0.32 -21.44
C SER A 7 39.95 -0.91 -20.34
N LEU A 8 39.67 -0.12 -19.29
CA LEU A 8 38.70 -0.46 -18.27
C LEU A 8 37.47 0.43 -18.41
N VAL A 9 36.57 0.06 -19.31
CA VAL A 9 35.21 0.62 -19.36
C VAL A 9 34.42 -0.07 -18.25
N LEU A 10 34.42 0.52 -17.05
CA LEU A 10 33.46 0.16 -16.01
C LEU A 10 32.08 0.69 -16.43
N GLY A 11 31.31 -0.16 -17.10
CA GLY A 11 29.86 0.05 -17.18
C GLY A 11 29.29 -0.14 -15.77
N LEU A 12 28.95 0.96 -15.10
CA LEU A 12 28.02 0.91 -13.97
C LEU A 12 26.68 0.43 -14.54
N ALA A 13 26.44 -0.88 -14.48
CA ALA A 13 25.10 -1.41 -14.55
C ALA A 13 24.40 -1.00 -13.25
N CYS A 14 23.82 0.20 -13.24
CA CYS A 14 22.74 0.48 -12.31
C CYS A 14 21.66 -0.57 -12.60
N ALA A 15 21.56 -1.58 -11.74
CA ALA A 15 20.36 -2.41 -11.66
C ALA A 15 19.24 -1.50 -11.14
N GLN A 16 18.70 -0.66 -12.02
CA GLN A 16 17.37 -0.11 -11.82
C GLN A 16 16.42 -1.30 -11.93
N GLU A 17 15.85 -1.70 -10.79
CA GLU A 17 14.62 -2.48 -10.80
C GLU A 17 13.69 -1.83 -11.83
N PRO A 18 13.06 -2.61 -12.73
CA PRO A 18 12.22 -2.04 -13.77
C PRO A 18 11.12 -1.24 -13.08
N GLN A 19 11.26 0.09 -13.16
CA GLN A 19 10.19 1.00 -12.83
C GLN A 19 9.05 0.59 -13.74
N THR A 20 7.99 0.04 -13.16
CA THR A 20 6.84 -0.44 -13.92
C THR A 20 6.23 0.78 -14.61
N GLU A 21 6.60 1.02 -15.86
CA GLU A 21 5.89 1.92 -16.75
C GLU A 21 4.41 1.53 -16.66
N GLN A 22 3.57 2.53 -16.36
CA GLN A 22 2.19 2.28 -16.02
C GLN A 22 1.42 1.85 -17.25
N ASP A 23 1.07 0.57 -17.28
CA ASP A 23 0.05 0.03 -18.15
C ASP A 23 -1.32 0.68 -17.80
N PRO A 24 -2.01 1.32 -18.76
CA PRO A 24 -3.40 1.78 -18.61
C PRO A 24 -4.34 0.72 -18.01
N THR A 25 -4.03 -0.57 -18.14
CA THR A 25 -4.79 -1.69 -17.55
C THR A 25 -4.70 -1.79 -16.02
N GLN A 26 -3.76 -1.09 -15.37
CA GLN A 26 -3.62 -1.15 -13.91
C GLN A 26 -4.86 -0.60 -13.19
N GLY A 27 -5.42 0.51 -13.68
CA GLY A 27 -6.62 1.11 -13.09
C GLY A 27 -7.85 0.20 -13.16
N SER A 28 -8.03 -0.52 -14.28
CA SER A 28 -9.14 -1.47 -14.44
C SER A 28 -8.95 -2.72 -13.58
N ARG A 29 -7.70 -3.20 -13.41
CA ARG A 29 -7.38 -4.35 -12.53
C ARG A 29 -7.60 -4.04 -11.05
N ILE A 30 -7.27 -2.82 -10.61
CA ILE A 30 -7.39 -2.42 -9.21
C ILE A 30 -8.81 -1.97 -8.87
N SER A 31 -9.57 -1.42 -9.81
CA SER A 31 -10.95 -1.00 -9.50
C SER A 31 -11.82 -2.20 -9.08
N GLY A 32 -12.69 -2.01 -8.10
CA GLY A 32 -13.63 -3.02 -7.60
C GLY A 32 -13.54 -3.30 -6.11
N LYS A 33 -14.18 -4.41 -5.69
CA LYS A 33 -14.18 -4.88 -4.30
C LYS A 33 -12.81 -5.41 -3.88
N TRP A 34 -12.40 -5.02 -2.68
CA TRP A 34 -11.22 -5.52 -1.97
C TRP A 34 -11.59 -5.73 -0.51
N LYS A 35 -10.88 -6.63 0.18
CA LYS A 35 -10.94 -6.83 1.62
C LYS A 35 -9.54 -6.65 2.20
N THR A 36 -9.42 -5.97 3.33
CA THR A 36 -8.14 -5.88 4.02
C THR A 36 -7.91 -7.16 4.82
N LEU A 37 -6.75 -7.81 4.63
CA LEU A 37 -6.38 -9.00 5.39
C LEU A 37 -5.42 -8.64 6.54
N TYR A 38 -4.42 -7.82 6.24
CA TYR A 38 -3.41 -7.44 7.21
C TYR A 38 -3.08 -5.95 7.10
N VAL A 39 -2.83 -5.34 8.25
CA VAL A 39 -2.26 -3.99 8.35
C VAL A 39 -1.06 -4.01 9.29
N ALA A 40 -0.09 -3.15 9.04
CA ALA A 40 1.03 -2.92 9.93
C ALA A 40 1.49 -1.46 9.84
N ALA A 41 2.09 -0.93 10.90
CA ALA A 41 2.63 0.42 10.90
C ALA A 41 3.86 0.58 11.79
N SER A 42 4.68 1.57 11.47
CA SER A 42 5.81 2.00 12.29
C SER A 42 5.35 2.49 13.67
N ASN A 43 4.12 3.05 13.74
CA ASN A 43 3.41 3.30 14.99
C ASN A 43 2.20 2.36 15.10
N ARG A 44 2.31 1.35 15.97
CA ARG A 44 1.27 0.32 16.17
C ARG A 44 -0.10 0.88 16.53
N GLU A 45 -0.17 2.00 17.25
CA GLU A 45 -1.46 2.60 17.65
C GLU A 45 -2.31 3.01 16.43
N LYS A 46 -1.66 3.36 15.32
CA LYS A 46 -2.35 3.81 14.11
C LYS A 46 -3.09 2.69 13.39
N THR A 47 -2.64 1.45 13.54
CA THR A 47 -3.23 0.25 12.94
C THR A 47 -3.83 -0.71 13.97
N SER A 48 -3.77 -0.39 15.27
CA SER A 48 -4.51 -1.12 16.31
C SER A 48 -6.01 -0.92 16.13
N GLU A 49 -6.84 -1.74 16.79
CA GLU A 49 -8.29 -1.56 16.75
C GLU A 49 -8.65 -0.12 17.20
N ASN A 50 -9.55 0.53 16.47
CA ASN A 50 -9.90 1.96 16.56
C ASN A 50 -8.85 2.95 16.02
N GLY A 51 -7.72 2.46 15.52
CA GLY A 51 -6.71 3.28 14.84
C GLY A 51 -7.21 3.79 13.49
N PRO A 52 -6.81 5.00 13.05
CA PRO A 52 -7.26 5.59 11.80
C PRO A 52 -6.79 4.85 10.54
N PHE A 53 -5.78 3.97 10.66
CA PHE A 53 -5.28 3.12 9.57
C PHE A 53 -5.57 1.64 9.79
N HIS A 54 -6.42 1.30 10.78
CA HIS A 54 -7.08 -0.01 10.82
C HIS A 54 -8.28 0.02 9.88
N ALA A 55 -7.99 0.07 8.58
CA ALA A 55 -8.99 0.24 7.54
C ALA A 55 -9.57 -1.12 7.13
N TYR A 56 -10.89 -1.18 7.06
CA TYR A 56 -11.65 -2.29 6.49
C TYR A 56 -11.98 -1.91 5.05
N MET A 57 -11.07 -2.20 4.10
CA MET A 57 -11.23 -1.84 2.69
C MET A 57 -12.48 -2.49 2.10
N HIS A 58 -13.27 -1.73 1.35
CA HIS A 58 -14.45 -2.23 0.65
C HIS A 58 -14.34 -2.07 -0.86
N TRP A 59 -14.00 -0.87 -1.33
CA TRP A 59 -14.00 -0.56 -2.75
C TRP A 59 -12.91 0.44 -3.13
N ILE A 60 -12.30 0.21 -4.29
CA ILE A 60 -11.36 1.12 -4.92
C ILE A 60 -11.89 1.48 -6.31
N HIS A 61 -11.82 2.75 -6.69
CA HIS A 61 -12.21 3.22 -8.01
C HIS A 61 -11.20 4.23 -8.56
N PHE A 62 -10.77 4.04 -9.81
CA PHE A 62 -9.97 5.02 -10.54
C PHE A 62 -10.84 5.86 -11.47
N GLU A 63 -10.53 7.15 -11.54
CA GLU A 63 -11.15 8.10 -12.47
C GLU A 63 -10.09 8.84 -13.30
N ASN A 64 -10.55 9.52 -14.35
CA ASN A 64 -9.76 10.47 -15.14
C ASN A 64 -8.45 9.87 -15.69
N GLY A 65 -8.52 8.68 -16.27
CA GLY A 65 -7.32 7.99 -16.78
C GLY A 65 -6.31 7.66 -15.68
N ASN A 66 -6.80 7.19 -14.54
CA ASN A 66 -6.03 6.86 -13.33
C ASN A 66 -5.36 8.06 -12.65
N ASN A 67 -5.76 9.30 -12.95
CA ASN A 67 -5.23 10.49 -12.27
C ASN A 67 -5.87 10.75 -10.91
N LYS A 68 -7.03 10.16 -10.65
CA LYS A 68 -7.73 10.22 -9.37
C LYS A 68 -8.08 8.81 -8.92
N ILE A 69 -8.04 8.61 -7.61
CA ILE A 69 -8.42 7.36 -6.98
C ILE A 69 -9.34 7.64 -5.80
N PHE A 70 -10.33 6.78 -5.64
CA PHE A 70 -11.31 6.82 -4.57
C PHE A 70 -11.27 5.51 -3.82
N PHE A 71 -11.27 5.64 -2.50
CA PHE A 71 -11.36 4.53 -1.57
C PHE A 71 -12.65 4.66 -0.79
N LYS A 72 -13.38 3.56 -0.66
CA LYS A 72 -14.43 3.38 0.33
C LYS A 72 -13.98 2.27 1.28
N PHE A 73 -13.95 2.57 2.56
CA PHE A 73 -13.54 1.67 3.61
C PHE A 73 -14.20 2.07 4.93
N PHE A 74 -14.22 1.18 5.90
CA PHE A 74 -14.63 1.51 7.26
C PHE A 74 -13.41 1.68 8.16
N VAL A 75 -13.58 2.47 9.21
CA VAL A 75 -12.73 2.46 10.41
C VAL A 75 -13.63 2.36 11.63
N LYS A 76 -13.14 1.75 12.71
CA LYS A 76 -13.86 1.79 13.99
C LYS A 76 -13.48 3.06 14.75
N VAL A 77 -14.48 3.81 15.22
CA VAL A 77 -14.29 4.93 16.14
C VAL A 77 -15.10 4.63 17.38
N LYS A 78 -14.42 4.37 18.50
CA LYS A 78 -15.06 3.93 19.76
C LYS A 78 -15.95 2.69 19.54
N GLY A 79 -15.43 1.71 18.81
CA GLY A 79 -16.11 0.45 18.49
C GLY A 79 -17.22 0.55 17.43
N LYS A 80 -17.48 1.73 16.86
CA LYS A 80 -18.52 1.91 15.83
C LYS A 80 -17.91 2.04 14.44
N CYS A 81 -18.41 1.25 13.49
CA CYS A 81 -18.03 1.34 12.09
C CYS A 81 -18.45 2.68 11.48
N THR A 82 -17.46 3.43 10.98
CA THR A 82 -17.63 4.71 10.29
C THR A 82 -17.14 4.54 8.86
N GLU A 83 -18.03 4.72 7.87
CA GLU A 83 -17.65 4.67 6.45
C GLU A 83 -16.83 5.93 6.11
N ILE A 84 -15.68 5.74 5.49
CA ILE A 84 -14.80 6.78 5.02
C ILE A 84 -14.73 6.69 3.49
N SER A 85 -14.95 7.83 2.83
CA SER A 85 -14.69 8.02 1.41
C SER A 85 -13.48 8.93 1.25
N ALA A 86 -12.37 8.39 0.76
CA ALA A 86 -11.14 9.14 0.57
C ALA A 86 -10.82 9.30 -0.91
N LYS A 87 -10.58 10.54 -1.35
CA LYS A 87 -10.17 10.87 -2.71
C LYS A 87 -8.71 11.29 -2.71
N ARG A 88 -7.91 10.73 -3.61
CA ARG A 88 -6.50 11.06 -3.76
C ARG A 88 -6.17 11.40 -5.22
N ARG A 89 -5.19 12.28 -5.42
CA ARG A 89 -4.69 12.69 -6.74
C ARG A 89 -3.36 12.02 -7.02
N LYS A 90 -3.12 11.64 -8.27
CA LYS A 90 -1.82 11.13 -8.70
C LYS A 90 -0.77 12.24 -8.67
N VAL A 91 0.43 11.93 -8.17
CA VAL A 91 1.57 12.86 -8.14
C VAL A 91 2.84 12.28 -8.76
N ALA A 92 2.93 10.96 -8.82
CA ALA A 92 3.99 10.23 -9.50
C ALA A 92 3.45 8.87 -9.99
N PRO A 93 4.20 8.12 -10.81
CA PRO A 93 3.82 6.75 -11.15
C PRO A 93 3.56 5.94 -9.87
N ASN A 94 2.37 5.35 -9.76
CA ASN A 94 1.90 4.54 -8.63
C ASN A 94 1.80 5.28 -7.28
N VAL A 95 1.91 6.62 -7.27
CA VAL A 95 1.84 7.44 -6.04
C VAL A 95 0.65 8.40 -6.10
N TYR A 96 -0.15 8.39 -5.03
CA TYR A 96 -1.34 9.21 -4.86
C TYR A 96 -1.35 9.91 -3.51
N GLU A 97 -1.78 11.17 -3.45
CA GLU A 97 -1.82 11.94 -2.20
C GLU A 97 -3.18 12.57 -1.89
N ASP A 98 -3.37 12.92 -0.62
CA ASP A 98 -4.45 13.79 -0.15
C ASP A 98 -3.84 15.01 0.57
N ALA A 99 -3.79 16.15 -0.15
CA ALA A 99 -3.36 17.46 0.35
C ALA A 99 -2.05 17.41 1.17
N GLY A 100 -1.09 16.58 0.76
CA GLY A 100 0.21 16.40 1.44
C GLY A 100 0.16 15.69 2.81
N LYS A 101 -1.02 15.28 3.31
CA LYS A 101 -1.16 14.60 4.62
C LYS A 101 -0.88 13.10 4.54
N ASN A 102 -1.23 12.50 3.42
CA ASN A 102 -1.09 11.08 3.14
C ASN A 102 -0.49 10.92 1.75
N GLU A 103 0.55 10.11 1.63
CA GLU A 103 1.17 9.72 0.38
C GLU A 103 1.13 8.20 0.24
N LEU A 104 0.32 7.72 -0.70
CA LEU A 104 -0.01 6.32 -0.91
C LEU A 104 0.79 5.76 -2.09
N HIS A 105 1.44 4.62 -1.90
CA HIS A 105 2.25 3.95 -2.89
C HIS A 105 1.72 2.55 -3.18
N PHE A 106 1.43 2.27 -4.44
CA PHE A 106 1.10 0.92 -4.90
C PHE A 106 2.38 0.12 -5.14
N VAL A 107 2.56 -0.99 -4.42
CA VAL A 107 3.79 -1.82 -4.49
C VAL A 107 3.55 -3.15 -5.20
N HIS A 108 2.37 -3.72 -5.02
CA HIS A 108 2.03 -4.98 -5.67
C HIS A 108 0.58 -4.99 -6.10
N VAL A 109 0.34 -5.42 -7.34
CA VAL A 109 -1.00 -5.61 -7.90
C VAL A 109 -0.99 -6.92 -8.67
N SER A 110 -1.76 -7.89 -8.19
CA SER A 110 -2.07 -9.13 -8.90
C SER A 110 -3.57 -9.19 -9.23
N LYS A 111 -4.07 -10.35 -9.64
CA LYS A 111 -5.51 -10.57 -9.82
C LYS A 111 -6.24 -10.53 -8.47
N ASN A 112 -5.62 -11.08 -7.43
CA ASN A 112 -6.24 -11.37 -6.15
C ASN A 112 -5.63 -10.58 -4.98
N ALA A 113 -4.45 -9.99 -5.12
CA ALA A 113 -3.74 -9.30 -4.05
C ALA A 113 -3.34 -7.87 -4.45
N LEU A 114 -3.39 -6.99 -3.46
CA LEU A 114 -3.00 -5.60 -3.56
C LEU A 114 -2.21 -5.23 -2.30
N ILE A 115 -0.95 -4.82 -2.47
CA ILE A 115 -0.11 -4.30 -1.38
C ILE A 115 0.18 -2.85 -1.65
N LEU A 116 -0.08 -2.03 -0.65
CA LEU A 116 0.23 -0.62 -0.66
C LEU A 116 0.86 -0.20 0.66
N TYR A 117 1.59 0.92 0.63
CA TYR A 117 1.99 1.61 1.85
C TYR A 117 1.57 3.08 1.80
N ASN A 118 1.34 3.65 2.97
CA ASN A 118 0.99 5.04 3.17
C ASN A 118 2.04 5.70 4.07
N ILE A 119 2.49 6.88 3.67
CA ILE A 119 3.25 7.78 4.51
C ILE A 119 2.27 8.84 5.00
N ASN A 120 2.00 8.85 6.30
CA ASN A 120 1.18 9.87 6.95
C ASN A 120 2.07 10.81 7.77
N VAL A 121 1.82 12.10 7.67
CA VAL A 121 2.41 13.12 8.54
C VAL A 121 1.27 13.81 9.29
N ASP A 122 1.22 13.62 10.60
CA ASP A 122 0.25 14.28 11.47
C ASP A 122 0.95 14.95 12.66
N LYS A 123 0.73 16.26 12.85
CA LYS A 123 1.37 17.04 13.93
C LYS A 123 2.90 16.79 14.00
N ASP A 124 3.55 16.83 12.84
CA ASP A 124 4.99 16.57 12.63
C ASP A 124 5.46 15.16 12.98
N LYS A 125 4.56 14.22 13.27
CA LYS A 125 4.87 12.80 13.45
C LYS A 125 4.65 12.05 12.14
N LYS A 126 5.71 11.40 11.66
CA LYS A 126 5.65 10.52 10.49
C LYS A 126 5.27 9.11 10.92
N THR A 127 4.21 8.57 10.34
CA THR A 127 3.87 7.14 10.41
C THR A 127 3.94 6.54 9.01
N ILE A 128 4.59 5.38 8.88
CA ILE A 128 4.49 4.56 7.68
C ILE A 128 3.58 3.38 8.01
N SER A 129 2.50 3.20 7.26
CA SER A 129 1.64 2.03 7.36
C SER A 129 1.62 1.26 6.05
N THR A 130 1.35 -0.03 6.11
CA THR A 130 1.16 -0.88 4.94
C THR A 130 -0.01 -1.82 5.16
N GLU A 131 -0.67 -2.20 4.07
CA GLU A 131 -1.80 -3.11 4.08
C GLU A 131 -1.68 -4.13 2.95
N LEU A 132 -2.12 -5.36 3.23
CA LEU A 132 -2.34 -6.41 2.26
C LEU A 132 -3.84 -6.60 2.10
N ASN A 133 -4.35 -6.26 0.93
CA ASN A 133 -5.74 -6.45 0.54
C ASN A 133 -5.87 -7.65 -0.40
N SER A 134 -7.00 -8.36 -0.30
CA SER A 134 -7.32 -9.49 -1.15
C SER A 134 -8.73 -9.39 -1.73
N ARG A 135 -8.95 -10.00 -2.90
CA ARG A 135 -10.30 -10.27 -3.41
C ARG A 135 -10.92 -11.54 -2.83
N GLY A 136 -10.12 -12.38 -2.17
CA GLY A 136 -10.56 -13.54 -1.41
C GLY A 136 -10.37 -13.37 0.09
N ASP A 137 -10.64 -14.43 0.85
CA ASP A 137 -10.61 -14.40 2.33
C ASP A 137 -9.21 -14.70 2.90
N LYS A 138 -8.26 -15.09 2.06
CA LYS A 138 -6.89 -15.43 2.46
C LYS A 138 -5.88 -14.85 1.47
N ALA A 139 -4.68 -14.59 1.98
CA ALA A 139 -3.53 -14.23 1.17
C ALA A 139 -2.82 -15.51 0.70
N GLU A 140 -2.32 -15.50 -0.53
CA GLU A 140 -1.36 -16.51 -0.95
C GLU A 140 -0.03 -16.30 -0.20
N GLU A 141 0.73 -17.38 0.01
CA GLU A 141 2.00 -17.33 0.76
C GLU A 141 2.99 -16.33 0.13
N GLN A 142 3.03 -16.26 -1.20
CA GLN A 142 3.87 -15.32 -1.93
C GLN A 142 3.49 -13.85 -1.67
N ASP A 143 2.20 -13.54 -1.57
CA ASP A 143 1.71 -12.20 -1.31
C ASP A 143 2.02 -11.78 0.13
N PHE A 144 1.85 -12.70 1.08
CA PHE A 144 2.22 -12.45 2.48
C PHE A 144 3.73 -12.28 2.65
N LYS A 145 4.57 -13.06 1.97
CA LYS A 145 6.03 -12.85 1.94
C LYS A 145 6.38 -11.47 1.38
N LYS A 146 5.71 -11.04 0.30
CA LYS A 146 5.92 -9.71 -0.28
C LYS A 146 5.49 -8.60 0.67
N PHE A 147 4.39 -8.77 1.39
CA PHE A 147 3.94 -7.84 2.43
C PHE A 147 4.99 -7.66 3.53
N LYS A 148 5.56 -8.75 4.05
CA LYS A 148 6.66 -8.69 5.03
C LYS A 148 7.93 -8.05 4.48
N GLU A 149 8.25 -8.28 3.21
CA GLU A 149 9.36 -7.61 2.55
C GLU A 149 9.14 -6.09 2.47
N VAL A 150 7.93 -5.63 2.13
CA VAL A 150 7.59 -4.19 2.20
C VAL A 150 7.81 -3.64 3.62
N MET A 151 7.36 -4.36 4.64
CA MET A 151 7.55 -3.94 6.03
C MET A 151 9.03 -3.80 6.38
N ARG A 152 9.86 -4.79 6.06
CA ARG A 152 11.31 -4.77 6.29
C ARG A 152 11.96 -3.58 5.59
N GLN A 153 11.62 -3.33 4.33
CA GLN A 153 12.15 -2.21 3.55
C GLN A 153 11.74 -0.84 4.12
N LYS A 154 10.57 -0.75 4.77
CA LYS A 154 10.06 0.49 5.36
C LYS A 154 10.33 0.63 6.86
N GLY A 155 11.03 -0.32 7.47
CA GLY A 155 11.32 -0.30 8.90
C GLY A 155 10.08 -0.45 9.78
N ILE A 156 9.08 -1.22 9.32
CA ILE A 156 7.88 -1.55 10.09
C ILE A 156 8.14 -2.86 10.85
N PRO A 157 8.06 -2.87 12.19
CA PRO A 157 8.28 -4.09 12.98
C PRO A 157 7.24 -5.18 12.70
N GLU A 158 7.66 -6.45 12.67
CA GLU A 158 6.75 -7.57 12.39
C GLU A 158 5.71 -7.80 13.49
N GLU A 159 6.06 -7.49 14.74
CA GLU A 159 5.14 -7.54 15.89
C GLU A 159 3.98 -6.54 15.80
N ASN A 160 4.04 -5.58 14.87
CA ASN A 160 2.98 -4.60 14.64
C ASN A 160 1.94 -5.05 13.60
N VAL A 161 2.05 -6.27 13.07
CA VAL A 161 1.05 -6.85 12.15
C VAL A 161 -0.25 -7.13 12.91
N MET A 162 -1.36 -6.70 12.31
CA MET A 162 -2.71 -6.96 12.78
C MET A 162 -3.47 -7.78 11.72
N ASN A 163 -4.19 -8.80 12.17
CA ASN A 163 -5.12 -9.58 11.35
C ASN A 163 -6.49 -8.88 11.35
N VAL A 164 -6.92 -8.34 10.21
CA VAL A 164 -8.12 -7.47 10.13
C VAL A 164 -9.43 -8.26 10.11
N PRO A 165 -9.57 -9.38 9.35
CA PRO A 165 -10.78 -10.19 9.35
C PRO A 165 -11.23 -10.70 10.72
N GLU A 166 -10.32 -10.85 11.69
CA GLU A 166 -10.67 -11.26 13.06
C GLU A 166 -11.51 -10.21 13.81
N THR A 167 -11.43 -8.94 13.41
CA THR A 167 -12.12 -7.82 14.05
C THR A 167 -13.13 -7.13 13.13
N ASP A 168 -13.36 -7.63 11.92
CA ASP A 168 -14.28 -7.04 10.95
C ASP A 168 -15.73 -7.48 11.20
N ASP A 169 -16.47 -6.63 11.92
CA ASP A 169 -17.91 -6.71 12.13
C ASP A 169 -18.66 -5.58 11.41
N CYS A 170 -17.97 -4.87 10.51
CA CYS A 170 -18.56 -3.76 9.79
C CYS A 170 -19.55 -4.24 8.72
N PRO A 171 -20.59 -3.45 8.39
CA PRO A 171 -21.65 -3.91 7.49
C PRO A 171 -21.10 -4.28 6.11
N MET A 172 -21.36 -5.51 5.65
CA MET A 172 -21.13 -5.89 4.26
C MET A 172 -22.13 -5.16 3.35
N GLN A 173 -21.65 -4.49 2.30
CA GLN A 173 -22.49 -3.91 1.23
C GLN A 173 -22.68 -4.88 0.05
#